data_AF-A0A2U8FDU4-F1
#
_entry.id   AF-A0A2U8FDU4-F1
#
_cell.length_a   1.000
_cell.length_b   1.000
_cell.length_c   1.000
_cell.angle_alpha   90.00
_cell.angle_beta   90.00
_cell.angle_gamma   90.00
#
_symmetry.space_group_name_H-M   'P 1'
#
loop_
_entity.id
_entity.type
_entity.pdbx_description
1 polymer ?
#
loop_
_entity_poly.entity_id
_entity_poly.type
_entity_poly.pdbx_seq_one_letter_code
_entity_poly.pdbx_strand_id
1 'polypeptide(L)' 'MDRILKVFSLLKKIYQKSDRFLYLLVGIPSYDKYKEYMSKYRPNEPLKTQEEFFKEAMDNKYGSKGNPKCC' A
#
# COMPACT_ATOMS: atom_id res chain seq x y z
N MET A 1 13.55 25.22 -15.42
CA MET A 1 12.39 24.51 -14.80
C MET A 1 12.63 22.99 -14.73
N ASP A 2 13.40 22.40 -15.64
CA ASP A 2 13.61 20.94 -15.73
C ASP A 2 14.30 20.28 -14.54
N ARG A 3 15.24 20.97 -13.86
CA ARG A 3 15.91 20.41 -12.67
C ARG A 3 14.95 20.23 -11.50
N ILE A 4 14.04 21.18 -11.32
CA ILE A 4 13.04 21.16 -10.24
C ILE A 4 12.08 19.98 -10.45
N LEU A 5 11.57 19.80 -11.67
CA LEU A 5 10.72 18.66 -12.03
C LEU A 5 11.42 17.31 -11.83
N LYS A 6 12.71 17.22 -12.20
CA LYS A 6 13.52 16.02 -11.96
C LYS A 6 13.64 15.70 -10.47
N VAL A 7 13.94 16.70 -9.63
CA VAL A 7 14.02 16.52 -8.18
C VAL A 7 12.69 16.05 -7.61
N PHE A 8 11.57 16.67 -7.98
CA PHE A 8 10.24 16.22 -7.55
C PHE A 8 9.94 14.78 -7.96
N SER A 9 10.27 14.40 -9.19
CA SER A 9 10.05 13.03 -9.68
C SER A 9 10.89 12.00 -8.91
N LEU A 10 12.12 12.36 -8.53
CA LEU A 10 13.01 11.51 -7.75
C LEU A 10 12.50 11.33 -6.32
N LEU A 11 12.15 12.44 -5.65
CA LEU A 11 11.56 12.41 -4.31
C LEU A 11 10.29 11.57 -4.27
N LYS A 12 9.41 11.72 -5.28
CA LYS A 12 8.20 10.90 -5.42
C LYS A 12 8.51 9.41 -5.54
N LYS A 13 9.50 9.03 -6.37
CA LYS A 13 9.93 7.63 -6.52
C LYS A 13 10.50 7.06 -5.23
N ILE A 14 11.32 7.83 -4.52
CA ILE A 14 11.89 7.41 -3.23
C ILE A 14 10.77 7.20 -2.21
N TYR A 15 9.84 8.16 -2.09
CA TYR A 15 8.69 8.04 -1.20
C TYR A 15 7.85 6.80 -1.52
N GLN A 16 7.53 6.57 -2.79
CA GLN A 16 6.75 5.40 -3.22
C GLN A 16 7.42 4.06 -2.88
N LYS A 17 8.76 3.97 -2.90
CA LYS A 17 9.50 2.75 -2.54
C LYS A 17 9.75 2.59 -1.04
N SER A 18 9.63 3.67 -0.28
CA SER A 18 9.91 3.67 1.16
C SER A 18 8.91 2.82 1.96
N ASP A 19 7.70 2.60 1.42
CA ASP A 19 6.64 1.81 2.06
C ASP A 19 7.09 0.38 2.39
N ARG A 20 7.95 -0.24 1.56
CA ARG A 20 8.49 -1.58 1.79
C ARG A 20 9.26 -1.72 3.10
N PHE A 21 9.78 -0.62 3.63
CA PHE A 21 10.58 -0.59 4.85
C PHE A 21 9.84 0.13 5.98
N LEU A 22 9.40 1.36 5.74
CA LEU A 22 8.79 2.20 6.78
C LEU A 22 7.48 1.62 7.30
N TYR A 23 6.69 0.99 6.43
CA TYR A 23 5.35 0.53 6.84
C TYR A 23 5.44 -0.75 7.68
N LEU A 24 6.49 -1.56 7.47
CA LEU A 24 6.79 -2.70 8.33
C LEU A 24 7.06 -2.26 9.77
N LEU A 25 7.71 -1.11 9.98
CA LEU A 25 8.01 -0.59 11.33
C LEU A 25 6.75 -0.26 12.14
N VAL A 26 5.66 0.11 11.46
CA VAL A 26 4.37 0.45 12.07
C VAL A 26 3.32 -0.65 11.87
N GLY A 27 3.71 -1.82 11.36
CA GLY A 27 2.82 -2.96 11.15
C GLY A 27 1.70 -2.72 10.13
N ILE A 28 1.97 -1.90 9.12
CA ILE A 28 1.09 -1.64 7.96
C ILE A 28 1.63 -2.41 6.74
N PRO A 29 0.78 -3.05 5.93
CA PRO A 29 1.24 -3.76 4.74
C PRO A 29 1.70 -2.80 3.64
N SER A 30 2.69 -3.21 2.83
CA SER A 30 3.21 -2.40 1.71
C SER A 30 2.28 -2.48 0.50
N TYR A 31 1.91 -1.31 -0.02
CA TYR A 31 1.09 -1.19 -1.23
C TYR A 31 1.89 -1.58 -2.48
N ASP A 32 3.20 -1.33 -2.50
CA ASP A 32 4.03 -1.71 -3.63
C ASP A 32 4.12 -3.24 -3.79
N LYS A 33 4.28 -3.97 -2.69
CA LYS A 33 4.19 -5.45 -2.69
C LYS A 33 2.81 -5.95 -3.11
N TYR A 34 1.73 -5.27 -2.71
CA TYR A 34 0.38 -5.61 -3.15
C TYR A 34 0.23 -5.50 -4.68
N LYS A 35 0.76 -4.44 -5.31
CA LYS A 35 0.74 -4.32 -6.78
C LYS A 35 1.50 -5.45 -7.48
N GLU A 36 2.68 -5.81 -6.97
CA GLU A 36 3.46 -6.94 -7.50
C GLU A 36 2.69 -8.26 -7.40
N TYR A 37 2.05 -8.49 -6.24
CA TYR A 37 1.23 -9.66 -6.02
C TYR A 37 0.03 -9.72 -6.98
N MET A 38 -0.72 -8.61 -7.13
CA MET A 38 -1.86 -8.56 -8.06
C MET A 38 -1.42 -8.76 -9.50
N SER A 39 -0.33 -8.11 -9.93
CA SER A 39 0.22 -8.31 -11.27
C SER A 39 0.65 -9.75 -11.54
N LYS A 40 1.19 -10.46 -10.53
CA LYS A 40 1.71 -11.81 -10.68
C LYS A 40 0.61 -12.88 -10.63
N TYR A 41 -0.35 -12.72 -9.73
CA TYR A 41 -1.32 -13.78 -9.42
C TYR A 41 -2.75 -13.46 -9.86
N ARG A 42 -3.11 -12.19 -9.98
CA ARG A 42 -4.48 -11.71 -10.27
C ARG A 42 -4.49 -10.61 -11.36
N PRO A 43 -3.92 -10.86 -12.57
CA PRO A 43 -3.76 -9.81 -13.58
C PRO A 43 -5.07 -9.27 -14.16
N ASN A 44 -6.17 -10.02 -14.05
CA ASN A 44 -7.49 -9.63 -14.57
C ASN A 44 -8.38 -8.96 -13.52
N GLU A 45 -7.94 -8.87 -12.26
CA GLU A 45 -8.69 -8.20 -11.21
C GLU A 45 -8.34 -6.70 -11.18
N PRO A 46 -9.31 -5.81 -10.90
CA PRO A 46 -9.04 -4.39 -10.78
C PRO A 46 -8.09 -4.14 -9.60
N LEU A 47 -7.03 -3.40 -9.87
CA LEU A 47 -6.08 -2.97 -8.83
C LEU A 47 -6.75 -1.91 -7.95
N LYS A 48 -6.85 -2.18 -6.64
CA LYS A 48 -7.34 -1.21 -5.66
C LYS A 48 -6.41 -0.02 -5.63
N THR A 49 -6.95 1.17 -5.40
CA THR A 49 -6.15 2.35 -5.06
C THR A 49 -5.41 2.14 -3.74
N GLN A 50 -4.40 2.97 -3.50
CA GLN A 50 -3.64 2.95 -2.26
C GLN A 50 -4.53 3.19 -1.03
N GLU A 51 -5.51 4.08 -1.13
CA GLU A 51 -6.48 4.37 -0.07
C GLU A 51 -7.37 3.16 0.23
N GLU A 52 -7.97 2.56 -0.81
CA GLU A 52 -8.84 1.39 -0.67
C GLU A 52 -8.10 0.21 -0.02
N PHE A 53 -6.87 -0.05 -0.47
CA PHE A 53 -6.01 -1.06 0.12
C PHE A 53 -5.77 -0.82 1.61
N PHE A 54 -5.45 0.42 2.01
CA PHE A 54 -5.24 0.72 3.43
C PHE A 54 -6.51 0.64 4.26
N LYS A 55 -7.63 1.14 3.73
CA LYS A 55 -8.92 1.07 4.41
C LYS A 55 -9.30 -0.38 4.70
N GLU A 56 -9.12 -1.28 3.72
CA GLU A 56 -9.36 -2.70 3.90
C GLU A 56 -8.37 -3.35 4.87
N ALA A 57 -7.08 -3.01 4.80
CA ALA A 57 -6.09 -3.51 5.75
C ALA A 57 -6.40 -3.11 7.19
N MET A 58 -6.89 -1.88 7.39
CA MET A 58 -7.31 -1.36 8.70
C MET A 58 -8.60 -2.03 9.19
N ASP A 59 -9.60 -2.21 8.32
CA ASP A 59 -10.84 -2.92 8.65
C ASP A 59 -10.58 -4.40 9.03
N ASN A 60 -9.66 -5.06 8.32
CA ASN A 60 -9.26 -6.44 8.62
C ASN A 60 -8.52 -6.57 9.95
N LYS A 61 -7.77 -5.54 10.38
CA LYS A 61 -7.01 -5.59 11.64
C LYS A 61 -7.79 -5.08 12.85
N TYR A 62 -8.55 -4.00 12.68
CA TYR A 62 -9.21 -3.27 13.77
C TYR A 62 -10.73 -3.21 13.64
N GLY A 63 -11.28 -3.47 12.46
CA GLY A 63 -12.72 -3.51 12.22
C GLY A 63 -13.35 -4.82 12.69
N SER A 64 -14.62 -4.99 12.36
CA SER A 64 -15.45 -6.13 12.75
C SER A 64 -14.89 -7.49 12.30
N LYS A 65 -14.03 -7.49 11.26
CA LYS A 65 -13.34 -8.69 10.76
C LYS A 65 -12.13 -9.10 11.60
N GLY A 66 -11.45 -8.12 12.22
CA GLY A 66 -10.22 -8.34 12.99
C GLY A 66 -10.47 -8.73 14.45
N ASN A 67 -11.64 -8.37 14.98
CA ASN A 67 -12.14 -8.87 16.26
C ASN A 67 -13.53 -9.48 16.00
N PRO A 68 -13.62 -10.75 15.59
CA PRO A 68 -14.89 -11.45 15.69
C PRO A 68 -15.24 -11.42 17.17
N LYS A 69 -16.22 -10.59 17.55
CA LYS A 69 -16.76 -10.63 18.90
C LYS A 69 -17.21 -12.07 19.10
N CYS A 70 -16.48 -12.80 19.94
CA CYS A 70 -16.90 -14.13 20.34
C CYS A 70 -18.31 -13.97 20.89
N CYS A 71 -19.23 -14.71 20.28
CA CYS A 71 -20.57 -14.90 20.78
C CYS A 71 -20.48 -15.47 22.20
#